data_AF-A0A6A3H7E0-F1
#
_entry.id   AF-A0A6A3H7E0-F1
#
_cell.length_a   1.000
_cell.length_b   1.000
_cell.length_c   1.000
_cell.angle_alpha   90.00
_cell.angle_beta   90.00
_cell.angle_gamma   90.00
#
_symmetry.space_group_name_H-M   'P 1'
#
loop_
_entity.id
_entity.type
_entity.pdbx_description
1 polymer ?
#
loop_
_entity_poly.entity_id
_entity_poly.type
_entity_poly.pdbx_seq_one_letter_code
_entity_poly.pdbx_strand_id
1 'polypeptide(L)' 'MRPVPHLNRQKSLAIEEANLRGVSSELAAKYKIHRTTLYRWVKGQVAIKAARPTKTFAVDTKRGPAITYPELEKR' A
#
# COMPACT_ATOMS: atom_id res chain seq x y z
N MET A 1 -13.00 10.16 -7.01
CA MET A 1 -11.76 9.55 -6.49
C MET A 1 -11.93 8.05 -6.45
N ARG A 2 -11.06 7.26 -7.10
CA ARG A 2 -11.08 5.80 -6.94
C ARG A 2 -10.51 5.46 -5.56
N PRO A 3 -11.17 4.61 -4.75
CA PRO A 3 -10.62 4.20 -3.46
C PRO A 3 -9.25 3.56 -3.71
N VAL A 4 -8.20 4.16 -3.17
CA VAL A 4 -6.88 3.53 -3.12
C VAL A 4 -7.10 2.25 -2.33
N PRO A 5 -6.86 1.06 -2.90
CA PRO A 5 -7.13 -0.17 -2.19
C PRO A 5 -6.26 -0.13 -0.94
N HIS A 6 -6.90 -0.04 0.24
CA HIS A 6 -6.25 -0.35 1.50
C HIS A 6 -5.47 -1.62 1.24
N LEU A 7 -4.15 -1.57 1.44
CA LEU A 7 -3.29 -2.73 1.34
C LEU A 7 -3.90 -3.76 2.29
N ASN A 8 -4.66 -4.71 1.71
CA ASN A 8 -5.59 -5.53 2.45
C ASN A 8 -4.78 -6.26 3.52
N ARG A 9 -5.11 -6.14 4.82
CA ARG A 9 -4.31 -6.68 5.94
C ARG A 9 -3.88 -8.13 5.70
N GLN A 10 -4.72 -8.90 5.01
CA GLN A 10 -4.43 -10.25 4.56
C GLN A 10 -3.22 -10.35 3.61
N LYS A 11 -3.09 -9.42 2.64
CA LYS A 11 -1.96 -9.34 1.71
C LYS A 11 -0.66 -9.02 2.44
N SER A 12 -0.65 -8.08 3.40
CA SER A 12 0.57 -7.76 4.15
C SER A 12 1.03 -8.96 5.00
N LEU A 13 0.10 -9.62 5.70
CA LEU A 13 0.39 -10.83 6.47
C LEU A 13 0.90 -11.97 5.59
N ALA A 14 0.29 -12.19 4.41
CA ALA A 14 0.73 -13.21 3.47
C ALA A 14 2.17 -12.95 2.98
N ILE A 15 2.52 -11.69 2.71
CA ILE A 15 3.88 -11.30 2.30
C ILE A 15 4.87 -11.49 3.44
N GLU A 16 4.54 -11.08 4.66
CA GLU A 16 5.40 -11.25 5.85
C GLU A 16 5.68 -12.73 6.13
N GLU A 17 4.64 -13.56 6.12
CA GLU A 17 4.80 -15.01 6.35
C GLU A 17 5.57 -15.69 5.21
N ALA A 18 5.39 -15.23 3.97
CA ALA A 18 6.16 -15.72 2.82
C ALA A 18 7.62 -15.28 2.84
N ASN A 19 7.95 -14.11 3.39
CA ASN A 19 9.33 -13.68 3.58
C ASN A 19 10.05 -14.51 4.66
N LEU A 20 9.33 -14.98 5.68
CA LEU A 20 9.89 -15.80 6.76
C LEU A 20 10.06 -17.28 6.38
N ARG A 21 9.06 -17.86 5.70
CA ARG A 21 9.01 -19.31 5.41
C ARG A 21 9.27 -19.67 3.95
N GLY A 22 9.29 -18.70 3.05
CA GLY A 22 9.35 -18.90 1.61
C GLY A 22 7.97 -19.07 0.95
N VAL A 23 7.95 -18.95 -0.38
CA VAL A 23 6.71 -19.05 -1.19
C VAL A 23 6.36 -20.52 -1.48
N SER A 24 5.41 -21.07 -0.73
CA SER A 24 4.87 -22.43 -0.92
C SER A 24 3.41 -22.44 -1.42
N SER A 25 2.98 -23.57 -1.97
CA SER A 25 1.58 -23.82 -2.34
C SER A 25 0.67 -23.87 -1.11
N GLU A 26 1.14 -24.46 -0.01
CA GLU A 26 0.42 -24.55 1.27
C GLU A 26 0.13 -23.17 1.85
N LEU A 27 1.13 -22.28 1.84
CA LEU A 27 0.98 -20.90 2.31
C LEU A 27 -0.03 -20.14 1.43
N ALA A 28 0.05 -20.31 0.12
CA ALA A 28 -0.91 -19.70 -0.79
C ALA A 28 -2.35 -20.21 -0.55
N ALA A 29 -2.52 -21.50 -0.28
CA ALA A 29 -3.81 -22.09 0.07
C ALA A 29 -4.38 -21.53 1.39
N LYS A 30 -3.54 -21.34 2.42
CA LYS A 30 -3.93 -20.70 3.70
C LYS A 30 -4.58 -19.33 3.49
N TYR A 31 -4.05 -18.56 2.55
CA TYR A 31 -4.55 -17.22 2.23
C TYR A 31 -5.59 -17.21 1.09
N LYS A 32 -6.05 -18.37 0.61
CA LYS A 32 -7.00 -18.53 -0.50
C LYS A 32 -6.57 -17.78 -1.78
N ILE A 33 -5.27 -17.84 -2.10
CA ILE A 33 -4.69 -17.22 -3.28
C ILE A 33 -3.87 -18.23 -4.08
N HIS A 34 -3.63 -17.94 -5.35
CA HIS A 34 -2.74 -18.75 -6.18
C HIS A 34 -1.27 -18.51 -5.80
N ARG A 35 -0.42 -19.55 -5.89
CA ARG A 35 1.01 -19.46 -5.57
C ARG A 35 1.73 -18.37 -6.38
N THR A 36 1.41 -18.26 -7.66
CA THR A 36 2.02 -17.23 -8.53
C THR A 36 1.65 -15.80 -8.12
N THR A 37 0.44 -15.60 -7.57
CA THR A 37 0.02 -14.31 -7.01
C THR A 37 0.85 -13.95 -5.79
N LEU A 38 1.08 -14.92 -4.89
CA LEU A 38 1.93 -14.73 -3.72
C LEU A 38 3.37 -14.40 -4.12
N TYR A 39 3.94 -15.12 -5.09
CA TYR A 39 5.27 -14.83 -5.65
C TYR A 39 5.37 -13.39 -6.20
N ARG A 40 4.37 -12.96 -6.98
CA ARG A 40 4.34 -11.59 -7.55
C ARG A 40 4.28 -10.53 -6.45
N TRP A 41 3.54 -10.77 -5.37
CA TRP A 41 3.46 -9.84 -4.25
C TRP A 41 4.80 -9.70 -3.51
N VAL A 42 5.47 -10.81 -3.21
CA VAL A 42 6.78 -10.81 -2.56
C VAL A 42 7.83 -10.11 -3.44
N LYS A 43 7.91 -10.46 -4.72
CA LYS A 43 8.83 -9.82 -5.68
C LYS A 43 8.56 -8.32 -5.83
N GLY A 44 7.28 -7.94 -5.89
CA GLY A 44 6.86 -6.54 -5.96
C GLY A 44 7.24 -5.74 -4.71
N GLN A 45 7.29 -6.37 -3.53
CA GLN A 45 7.70 -5.70 -2.30
C GLN A 45 9.17 -5.25 -2.35
N VAL A 46 10.06 -6.06 -2.94
CA VAL A 46 11.47 -5.68 -3.11
C VAL A 46 11.58 -4.44 -4.00
N ALA A 47 10.85 -4.39 -5.10
CA ALA A 47 10.82 -3.22 -5.99
C ALA A 47 10.23 -1.98 -5.29
N ILE A 48 9.18 -2.14 -4.47
CA ILE A 48 8.58 -1.05 -3.70
C ILE A 48 9.52 -0.55 -2.59
N LYS A 49 10.24 -1.45 -1.89
CA LYS A 49 11.24 -1.07 -0.88
C LYS A 49 12.47 -0.40 -1.50
N ALA A 50 12.89 -0.87 -2.67
CA ALA A 50 14.02 -0.30 -3.42
C ALA A 50 13.67 1.04 -4.06
N ALA A 51 12.41 1.23 -4.44
CA ALA A 51 11.91 2.54 -4.83
C ALA A 51 11.98 3.46 -3.61
N ARG A 52 12.95 4.40 -3.62
CA ARG A 52 12.97 5.53 -2.68
C ARG A 52 11.57 6.17 -2.70
N PRO A 53 10.95 6.45 -1.55
CA PRO A 53 9.71 7.21 -1.53
C PRO A 53 9.99 8.59 -2.14
N THR A 54 9.62 8.78 -3.40
CA THR A 54 9.78 10.08 -4.10
C THR A 54 8.81 11.12 -3.56
N LYS A 55 7.79 10.68 -2.82
CA LYS A 55 6.90 11.53 -2.04
C LYS A 55 7.13 11.25 -0.56
N THR A 56 7.67 12.23 0.14
CA THR A 56 7.36 12.44 1.56
C THR A 56 5.85 12.52 1.66
N PHE A 57 5.20 11.44 2.09
CA PHE A 57 3.81 11.54 2.52
C PHE A 57 3.80 12.57 3.65
N ALA A 58 2.92 13.56 3.52
CA ALA A 58 2.67 14.48 4.61
C ALA A 58 2.44 13.65 5.86
N VAL A 59 3.31 13.85 6.85
CA VAL A 59 3.06 13.52 8.24
C VAL A 59 1.63 13.95 8.57
N ASP A 60 0.93 13.24 9.46
CA ASP A 60 -0.39 13.61 9.99
C ASP A 60 -0.35 14.99 10.71
N THR A 61 -0.03 16.05 9.98
CA THR A 61 -0.23 17.42 10.38
C THR A 61 -1.67 17.72 10.04
N LYS A 62 -2.48 17.96 11.08
CA LYS A 62 -3.85 18.45 10.94
C LYS A 62 -3.89 19.49 9.83
N ARG A 63 -4.74 19.26 8.82
CA ARG A 63 -4.94 20.20 7.71
C ARG A 63 -5.23 21.56 8.33
N GLY A 64 -4.34 22.54 8.12
CA GLY A 64 -4.58 23.91 8.54
C GLY A 64 -5.90 24.42 7.96
N PRO A 65 -6.52 25.45 8.57
CA PRO A 65 -7.75 26.02 8.05
C PRO A 65 -7.59 26.37 6.57
N ALA A 66 -8.64 26.10 5.79
CA ALA A 66 -8.64 26.41 4.37
C ALA A 66 -8.39 27.92 4.19
N ILE A 67 -7.41 28.27 3.36
CA ILE A 67 -7.16 29.67 2.99
C ILE A 67 -8.33 30.10 2.10
N THR A 68 -9.17 30.99 2.62
CA THR A 68 -10.22 31.67 1.85
C THR A 68 -9.64 32.94 1.24
N TYR A 69 -9.87 33.14 -0.06
CA TYR A 69 -9.49 34.35 -0.78
C TYR A 69 -10.75 35.20 -1.03
N PRO A 70 -11.04 36.18 -0.16
CA PRO A 70 -12.28 36.95 -0.21
C PRO A 70 -12.40 37.83 -1.47
N GLU A 71 -11.30 38.07 -2.20
CA GLU A 71 -11.31 38.85 -3.44
C GLU A 71 -11.97 38.11 -4.62
N LEU A 72 -12.15 36.79 -4.53
CA LEU A 72 -12.75 35.97 -5.59
C LEU A 72 -14.27 35.75 -5.42
N GLU A 73 -14.86 36.15 -4.29
CA GLU A 73 -16.29 35.97 -4.01
C GLU A 73 -17.18 37.09 -4.55
N LYS A 74 -16.60 38.16 -5.13
CA LYS A 74 -17.35 39.23 -5.79
C LYS A 74 -17.22 39.11 -7.32
N ARG A 75 -18.02 38.23 -7.91
CA ARG A 75 -18.44 38.34 -9.31
C ARG A 75 -19.91 37.99 -9.44
#